data_AF-A0A973WU02-F1
#
_entry.id   AF-A0A973WU02-F1
#
_cell.length_a   1.000
_cell.length_b   1.000
_cell.length_c   1.000
_cell.angle_alpha   90.00
_cell.angle_beta   90.00
_cell.angle_gamma   90.00
#
_symmetry.space_group_name_H-M   'P 1'
#
loop_
_entity.id
_entity.type
_entity.pdbx_description
1 polymer ?
#
loop_
_entity_poly.entity_id
_entity_poly.type
_entity_poly.pdbx_seq_one_letter_code
_entity_poly.pdbx_strand_id
1 'polypeptide(L)'
;MSDRFVLACIVCGALIPGALGTTVHAQTPSSCKEPRAGTSRVPMLSPPLANVVTGKGRLQFYSAPNLHCPISGVFVIPNDELVAYAQTNDGWSSVMYLNPGTGNDVSGWVRSARLKVTGTIGPK
;
A
#
# COMPACT_ATOMS: atom_id res chain seq x y z
N MET A 1 58.24 35.56 -12.20
CA MET A 1 58.40 35.57 -13.67
C MET A 1 57.06 35.07 -14.20
N SER A 2 56.05 35.93 -14.24
CA SER A 2 55.69 36.81 -15.37
C SER A 2 55.47 35.94 -16.62
N ASP A 3 54.25 35.82 -17.14
CA ASP A 3 53.59 36.93 -17.83
C ASP A 3 52.05 36.97 -17.78
N ARG A 4 51.54 38.20 -17.88
CA ARG A 4 50.15 38.61 -18.14
C ARG A 4 50.02 38.97 -19.64
N PHE A 5 48.77 39.22 -20.08
CA PHE A 5 48.28 39.62 -21.42
C PHE A 5 47.87 38.41 -22.28
N VAL A 6 46.66 38.29 -22.84
CA VAL A 6 45.75 39.28 -23.45
C VAL A 6 44.28 38.82 -23.32
N LEU A 7 43.39 39.80 -23.19
CA LEU A 7 41.93 39.72 -23.37
C LEU A 7 41.48 38.90 -24.59
N ALA A 8 40.46 38.05 -24.41
CA ALA A 8 39.41 37.87 -25.42
C ALA A 8 38.12 37.40 -24.73
N CYS A 9 37.17 38.31 -24.58
CA CYS A 9 35.79 37.99 -24.22
C CYS A 9 35.16 37.20 -25.37
N ILE A 10 34.79 35.93 -25.13
CA ILE A 10 33.78 35.26 -25.95
C ILE A 10 32.65 34.85 -25.02
N VAL A 11 31.64 35.70 -24.99
CA VAL A 11 30.31 35.39 -24.46
C VAL A 11 29.66 34.45 -25.46
N CYS A 12 29.80 33.14 -25.25
CA CYS A 12 28.93 32.14 -25.87
C CYS A 12 27.99 31.63 -24.80
N GLY A 13 26.79 32.20 -24.76
CA GLY A 13 25.69 31.69 -23.95
C GLY A 13 25.34 30.27 -24.41
N ALA A 14 25.73 29.28 -23.61
CA ALA A 14 25.13 27.96 -23.68
C ALA A 14 23.89 27.98 -22.79
N LEU A 15 22.75 28.32 -23.40
CA LEU A 15 21.44 27.93 -22.90
C LEU A 15 21.45 26.40 -22.81
N ILE A 16 21.58 25.84 -21.60
CA ILE A 16 21.32 24.42 -21.36
C ILE A 16 19.80 24.29 -21.20
N PRO A 17 19.08 23.73 -22.19
CA PRO A 17 17.65 23.51 -22.08
C PRO A 17 17.40 22.22 -21.31
N GLY A 18 16.42 22.27 -20.39
CA GLY A 18 15.66 21.08 -19.99
C GLY A 18 16.27 20.27 -18.85
N ALA A 19 15.95 20.67 -17.62
CA ALA A 19 15.81 19.69 -16.56
C ALA A 19 14.69 18.72 -16.95
N LEU A 20 15.04 17.51 -17.38
CA LEU A 20 14.11 16.38 -17.43
C LEU A 20 13.79 15.97 -15.99
N GLY A 21 12.99 16.79 -15.31
CA GLY A 21 12.29 16.38 -14.11
C GLY A 21 11.22 15.38 -14.54
N THR A 22 11.51 14.09 -14.44
CA THR A 22 10.45 13.08 -14.43
C THR A 22 9.53 13.42 -13.27
N THR A 23 8.37 13.98 -13.57
CA THR A 23 7.33 14.20 -12.57
C THR A 23 6.86 12.82 -12.13
N VAL A 24 7.39 12.34 -11.00
CA VAL A 24 6.77 11.25 -10.24
C VAL A 24 5.40 11.79 -9.85
N HIS A 25 4.38 11.47 -10.66
CA HIS A 25 3.01 11.77 -10.31
C HIS A 25 2.68 10.93 -9.08
N ALA A 26 2.83 11.54 -7.90
CA ALA A 26 2.20 11.05 -6.69
C ALA A 26 0.69 11.05 -6.97
N GLN A 27 0.14 9.87 -7.23
CA GLN A 27 -1.31 9.71 -7.37
C GLN A 27 -1.94 10.27 -6.10
N THR A 28 -2.80 11.27 -6.26
CA THR A 28 -3.40 11.97 -5.12
C THR A 28 -4.27 10.99 -4.31
N PRO A 29 -4.33 11.13 -2.97
CA PRO A 29 -5.12 10.28 -2.07
C PRO A 29 -6.61 10.16 -2.44
N SER A 30 -7.12 11.08 -3.27
CA SER A 30 -8.50 11.12 -3.77
C SER A 30 -8.91 9.91 -4.61
N SER A 31 -7.97 9.06 -5.06
CA SER A 31 -8.29 7.82 -5.78
C SER A 31 -8.50 6.60 -4.87
N CYS A 32 -8.29 6.74 -3.55
CA CYS A 32 -8.40 5.65 -2.58
C CYS A 32 -9.84 5.37 -2.18
N LYS A 33 -10.63 4.87 -3.14
CA LYS A 33 -12.02 4.49 -2.93
C LYS A 33 -12.12 2.98 -2.75
N GLU A 34 -12.66 2.57 -1.61
CA GLU A 34 -12.99 1.17 -1.36
C GLU A 34 -14.01 0.65 -2.40
N PRO A 35 -13.74 -0.50 -3.04
CA PRO A 35 -14.69 -1.12 -3.95
C PRO A 35 -15.86 -1.75 -3.19
N ARG A 36 -17.00 -1.91 -3.88
CA ARG A 36 -18.14 -2.64 -3.31
C ARG A 36 -17.83 -4.15 -3.28
N ALA A 37 -17.82 -4.73 -2.07
CA ALA A 37 -17.77 -6.18 -1.89
C ALA A 37 -19.05 -6.86 -2.40
N GLY A 38 -18.97 -8.17 -2.66
CA GLY A 38 -20.08 -8.96 -3.19
C GLY A 38 -20.27 -8.83 -4.70
N THR A 39 -19.29 -8.28 -5.40
CA THR A 39 -19.28 -8.18 -6.87
C THR A 39 -18.37 -9.26 -7.47
N SER A 40 -18.47 -9.50 -8.79
CA SER A 40 -17.58 -10.46 -9.48
C SER A 40 -16.09 -10.11 -9.38
N ARG A 41 -15.76 -8.83 -9.16
CA ARG A 41 -14.38 -8.35 -8.95
C ARG A 41 -13.93 -8.44 -7.50
N VAL A 42 -14.88 -8.39 -6.57
CA VAL A 42 -14.62 -8.42 -5.13
C VAL A 42 -15.57 -9.42 -4.47
N PRO A 43 -15.41 -10.74 -4.70
CA PRO A 43 -16.27 -11.75 -4.09
C PRO A 43 -16.23 -11.66 -2.56
N MET A 44 -17.41 -11.72 -1.94
CA MET A 44 -17.51 -11.90 -0.49
C MET A 44 -17.15 -13.34 -0.11
N LEU A 45 -16.47 -13.46 1.02
CA LEU A 45 -16.21 -14.73 1.68
C LEU A 45 -17.35 -14.98 2.67
N SER A 46 -18.13 -16.03 2.44
CA SER A 46 -19.20 -16.45 3.34
C SER A 46 -19.09 -17.96 3.56
N PRO A 47 -18.81 -18.41 4.80
CA PRO A 47 -18.46 -17.58 5.96
C PRO A 47 -17.14 -16.80 5.78
N PRO A 48 -16.90 -15.74 6.58
CA PRO A 48 -15.60 -15.08 6.64
C PRO A 48 -14.49 -16.07 7.02
N LEU A 49 -13.26 -15.80 6.59
CA LEU A 49 -12.12 -16.70 6.83
C LEU A 49 -11.28 -16.23 8.01
N ALA A 50 -10.94 -17.15 8.90
CA ALA A 50 -9.88 -16.96 9.88
C ALA A 50 -8.53 -17.06 9.18
N ASN A 51 -7.63 -16.12 9.42
CA ASN A 51 -6.31 -16.08 8.82
C ASN A 51 -5.25 -15.76 9.87
N VAL A 52 -4.04 -16.28 9.65
CA VAL A 52 -2.83 -15.85 10.36
C VAL A 52 -1.89 -15.13 9.40
N VAL A 53 -1.28 -14.04 9.87
CA VAL A 53 -0.29 -13.29 9.10
C VAL A 53 1.02 -14.08 9.02
N THR A 54 1.56 -14.22 7.81
CA THR A 54 2.79 -14.98 7.53
C THR A 54 3.88 -14.09 6.94
N GLY A 55 5.06 -14.67 6.70
CA GLY A 55 6.23 -13.97 6.14
C GLY A 55 7.03 -13.21 7.20
N LYS A 56 7.74 -12.15 6.77
CA LYS A 56 8.60 -11.33 7.64
C LYS A 56 8.17 -9.87 7.62
N GLY A 57 8.47 -9.17 8.71
CA GLY A 57 8.19 -7.73 8.84
C GLY A 57 6.71 -7.38 8.84
N ARG A 58 6.44 -6.07 8.90
CA ARG A 58 5.09 -5.49 9.01
C ARG A 58 4.26 -5.75 7.74
N LEU A 59 3.01 -6.13 7.93
CA LEU A 59 1.99 -6.17 6.89
C LEU A 59 1.16 -4.89 6.96
N GLN A 60 1.37 -4.01 5.98
CA GLN A 60 0.70 -2.72 5.86
C GLN A 60 -0.78 -2.89 5.53
N PHE A 61 -1.64 -2.09 6.19
CA PHE A 61 -3.05 -1.94 5.84
C PHE A 61 -3.24 -0.80 4.84
N TYR A 62 -4.19 -0.98 3.93
CA TYR A 62 -4.55 -0.01 2.91
C TYR A 62 -6.05 0.32 2.98
N SER A 63 -6.44 1.56 2.68
CA SER A 63 -7.85 1.97 2.69
C SER A 63 -8.62 1.50 1.45
N ALA A 64 -7.90 1.06 0.42
CA ALA A 64 -8.40 0.45 -0.80
C ALA A 64 -7.37 -0.61 -1.27
N PRO A 65 -7.73 -1.56 -2.15
CA PRO A 65 -6.79 -2.55 -2.69
C PRO A 65 -5.83 -1.94 -3.72
N ASN A 66 -5.00 -0.99 -3.27
CA ASN A 66 -4.06 -0.24 -4.09
C ASN A 66 -2.85 0.15 -3.22
N LEU A 67 -1.64 -0.06 -3.74
CA LEU A 67 -0.39 0.24 -3.05
C LEU A 67 -0.18 1.75 -2.76
N HIS A 68 -0.89 2.63 -3.45
CA HIS A 68 -0.88 4.07 -3.21
C HIS A 68 -1.85 4.52 -2.10
N CYS A 69 -2.57 3.59 -1.46
CA CYS A 69 -3.56 3.88 -0.44
C CYS A 69 -3.17 3.39 0.98
N PRO A 70 -1.92 3.53 1.44
CA PRO A 70 -1.54 3.03 2.76
C PRO A 70 -2.25 3.84 3.85
N ILE A 71 -2.74 3.15 4.89
CA ILE A 71 -3.21 3.79 6.12
C ILE A 71 -1.99 4.03 7.01
N SER A 72 -1.58 5.29 7.16
CA SER A 72 -0.37 5.65 7.91
C SER A 72 -0.39 5.06 9.32
N GLY A 73 0.70 4.37 9.70
CA GLY A 73 0.87 3.79 11.03
C GLY A 73 0.07 2.52 11.32
N VAL A 74 -0.77 2.05 10.39
CA VAL A 74 -1.59 0.85 10.59
C VAL A 74 -0.97 -0.35 9.90
N PHE A 75 -0.51 -1.30 10.71
CA PHE A 75 0.05 -2.56 10.25
C PHE A 75 -0.14 -3.64 11.31
N VAL A 76 -0.01 -4.88 10.87
CA VAL A 76 0.08 -6.07 11.73
C VAL A 76 1.41 -6.78 11.49
N ILE A 77 1.78 -7.72 12.36
CA ILE A 77 3.03 -8.47 12.30
C ILE A 77 2.76 -9.96 12.10
N PRO A 78 3.78 -10.77 11.75
CA PRO A 78 3.60 -12.22 11.65
C PRO A 78 3.02 -12.82 12.93
N ASN A 79 2.13 -13.80 12.75
CA ASN A 79 1.32 -14.46 13.77
C ASN A 79 0.11 -13.67 14.32
N ASP A 80 -0.11 -12.42 13.90
CA ASP A 80 -1.40 -11.76 14.16
C ASP A 80 -2.54 -12.49 13.44
N GLU A 81 -3.70 -12.57 14.09
CA GLU A 81 -4.90 -13.18 13.54
C GLU A 81 -5.82 -12.13 12.90
N LEU A 82 -6.30 -12.42 11.70
CA LEU A 82 -7.20 -11.55 10.93
C LEU A 82 -8.44 -12.32 10.50
N VAL A 83 -9.56 -11.60 10.43
CA VAL A 83 -10.78 -12.10 9.78
C VAL A 83 -10.85 -11.49 8.38
N ALA A 84 -10.92 -12.31 7.33
CA ALA A 84 -11.08 -11.85 5.96
C ALA A 84 -12.55 -11.97 5.50
N TYR A 85 -13.07 -10.91 4.89
CA TYR A 85 -14.48 -10.79 4.47
C TYR A 85 -14.68 -10.79 2.96
N ALA A 86 -13.70 -10.34 2.21
CA ALA A 86 -13.74 -10.31 0.75
C ALA A 86 -12.34 -10.41 0.17
N GLN A 87 -12.24 -10.88 -1.07
CA GLN A 87 -10.99 -10.89 -1.81
C GLN A 87 -11.19 -10.28 -3.19
N THR A 88 -10.14 -9.69 -3.73
CA THR A 88 -10.06 -9.28 -5.13
C THR A 88 -9.36 -10.35 -5.94
N ASN A 89 -9.64 -10.40 -7.24
CA ASN A 89 -8.97 -11.34 -8.15
C ASN A 89 -7.46 -11.03 -8.32
N ASP A 90 -7.01 -9.83 -7.98
CA ASP A 90 -5.61 -9.37 -8.06
C ASP A 90 -4.85 -9.45 -6.72
N GLY A 91 -5.35 -10.23 -5.77
CA GLY A 91 -4.58 -10.66 -4.60
C GLY A 91 -4.61 -9.70 -3.42
N TRP A 92 -5.74 -9.05 -3.21
CA TRP A 92 -6.03 -8.29 -1.99
C TRP A 92 -7.15 -8.92 -1.17
N SER A 93 -7.02 -8.87 0.15
CA SER A 93 -8.05 -9.28 1.10
C SER A 93 -8.54 -8.09 1.90
N SER A 94 -9.86 -7.91 1.98
CA SER A 94 -10.50 -7.03 2.97
C SER A 94 -10.53 -7.80 4.29
N VAL A 95 -9.95 -7.21 5.33
CA VAL A 95 -9.71 -7.84 6.62
C VAL A 95 -10.06 -6.92 7.78
N MET A 96 -10.38 -7.53 8.92
CA MET A 96 -10.41 -6.87 10.22
C MET A 96 -9.37 -7.53 11.13
N TYR A 97 -8.62 -6.69 11.85
CA TYR A 97 -7.82 -7.08 13.00
C TYR A 97 -8.55 -6.64 14.26
N LEU A 98 -8.64 -7.52 15.24
CA LEU A 98 -9.08 -7.19 16.60
C LEU A 98 -7.87 -7.30 17.52
N ASN A 99 -7.47 -6.20 18.15
CA ASN A 99 -6.38 -6.22 19.10
C ASN A 99 -6.81 -6.98 20.37
N PRO A 100 -6.18 -8.12 20.72
CA PRO A 100 -6.63 -8.93 21.86
C PRO A 100 -6.34 -8.26 23.21
N GLY A 101 -5.38 -7.33 23.28
CA GLY A 101 -5.03 -6.64 24.51
C GLY A 101 -5.92 -5.43 24.81
N THR A 102 -6.37 -4.71 23.77
CA THR A 102 -7.16 -3.49 23.92
C THR A 102 -8.63 -3.65 23.57
N GLY A 103 -9.00 -4.67 22.79
CA GLY A 103 -10.34 -4.85 22.23
C GLY A 103 -10.68 -3.91 21.08
N ASN A 104 -9.76 -3.01 20.67
CA ASN A 104 -9.97 -2.14 19.52
C ASN A 104 -9.80 -2.91 18.22
N ASP A 105 -10.62 -2.61 17.22
CA ASP A 105 -10.50 -3.18 15.88
C ASP A 105 -10.02 -2.15 14.85
N VAL A 106 -9.48 -2.67 13.75
CA VAL A 106 -9.20 -1.91 12.54
C VAL A 106 -9.50 -2.76 11.32
N SER A 107 -10.14 -2.16 10.33
CA SER A 107 -10.44 -2.79 9.04
C SER A 107 -9.67 -2.15 7.91
N GLY A 108 -9.37 -2.93 6.87
CA GLY A 108 -8.71 -2.44 5.67
C GLY A 108 -8.33 -3.55 4.70
N TRP A 109 -7.50 -3.21 3.73
CA TRP A 109 -7.03 -4.11 2.68
C TRP A 109 -5.57 -4.50 2.93
N VAL A 110 -5.25 -5.77 2.72
CA VAL A 110 -3.88 -6.30 2.79
C VAL A 110 -3.59 -7.19 1.60
N ARG A 111 -2.31 -7.43 1.31
CA ARG A 111 -1.91 -8.41 0.29
C ARG A 111 -2.24 -9.83 0.75
N SER A 112 -3.10 -10.54 0.01
CA SER A 112 -3.59 -11.88 0.36
C SER A 112 -2.46 -12.90 0.49
N ALA A 113 -1.37 -12.73 -0.27
CA ALA A 113 -0.19 -13.61 -0.20
C ALA A 113 0.51 -13.61 1.17
N ARG A 114 0.19 -12.66 2.06
CA ARG A 114 0.69 -12.60 3.42
C ARG A 114 -0.24 -13.26 4.43
N LEU A 115 -1.34 -13.87 3.99
CA LEU A 115 -2.33 -14.54 4.83
C LEU A 115 -2.31 -16.05 4.58
N LYS A 116 -2.41 -16.82 5.68
CA LYS A 116 -2.68 -18.25 5.63
C LYS A 116 -4.02 -18.50 6.29
N VAL A 117 -4.96 -19.09 5.54
CA VAL A 117 -6.26 -19.49 6.07
C VAL A 117 -6.07 -20.57 7.14
N THR A 118 -6.69 -20.37 8.29
CA THR A 118 -6.70 -21.29 9.43
C THR A 118 -8.08 -21.89 9.71
N GLY A 119 -9.13 -21.34 9.09
CA GLY A 119 -10.50 -21.86 9.19
C GLY A 119 -11.54 -20.85 8.73
N THR A 120 -12.78 -21.06 9.18
CA THR A 120 -13.92 -20.18 8.91
C THR A 120 -14.46 -19.61 10.23
N ILE A 121 -14.92 -18.36 10.21
CA ILE A 121 -15.59 -17.73 11.35
C ILE A 121 -17.10 -18.00 11.25
N GLY A 122 -17.61 -18.85 12.13
CA GLY A 122 -19.05 -19.10 12.27
C GLY A 122 -19.73 -18.12 13.25
N PRO A 123 -21.07 -18.01 13.19
CA PRO A 123 -21.82 -17.37 14.28
C PRO A 123 -21.57 -18.12 15.60
N LYS A 124 -21.47 -17.36 16.70
CA LYS A 124 -21.43 -17.91 18.07
C LYS A 124 -22.83 -18.30 18.52
#